data_AF-A0A317Q5V8-F1
#
_entry.id   AF-A0A317Q5V8-F1
#
_cell.length_a   1.000
_cell.length_b   1.000
_cell.length_c   1.000
_cell.angle_alpha   90.00
_cell.angle_beta   90.00
_cell.angle_gamma   90.00
#
_symmetry.space_group_name_H-M   'P 1'
#
loop_
_entity.id
_entity.type
_entity.pdbx_description
1 polymer ?
#
loop_
_entity_poly.entity_id
_entity_poly.type
_entity_poly.pdbx_seq_one_letter_code
_entity_poly.pdbx_strand_id
1 'polypeptide(L)'
;MTAGESGHYKRHRKISLYNGDEKLSDIGVPSSESNGQALRRAMIEMERSPILTHAVFRDRNGKLWVLPRSASIFKRLHISILAH
;
A
#
# COMPACT_ATOMS: atom_id res chain seq x y z
N MET A 1 -2.92 -26.37 0.75
CA MET A 1 -1.67 -26.00 1.45
C MET A 1 -1.72 -24.49 1.69
N THR A 2 -2.24 -24.08 2.84
CA THR A 2 -2.40 -22.67 3.22
C THR A 2 -1.12 -22.22 3.92
N ALA A 3 -0.32 -21.39 3.26
CA ALA A 3 0.91 -20.86 3.81
C ALA A 3 0.59 -20.02 5.06
N GLY A 4 0.93 -20.57 6.22
CA GLY A 4 1.08 -19.80 7.44
C GLY A 4 2.42 -19.07 7.41
N GLU A 5 2.40 -17.79 7.75
CA GLU A 5 3.57 -17.10 8.30
C GLU A 5 3.10 -16.10 9.35
N SER A 6 2.88 -16.64 10.55
CA SER A 6 2.90 -15.92 11.81
C SER A 6 4.36 -15.64 12.19
N GLY A 7 4.90 -14.52 11.72
CA GLY A 7 6.24 -14.04 12.07
C GLY A 7 6.15 -12.72 12.83
N HIS A 8 6.55 -12.72 14.11
CA HIS A 8 6.80 -11.52 14.92
C HIS A 8 8.02 -10.74 14.40
N TYR A 9 7.95 -10.19 13.18
CA TYR A 9 8.92 -9.23 12.66
C TYR A 9 8.45 -7.82 12.98
N LYS A 10 9.34 -6.97 13.53
CA LYS A 10 9.12 -5.54 13.77
C LYS A 10 8.21 -4.96 12.68
N ARG A 11 7.05 -4.42 13.06
CA ARG A 11 5.91 -3.99 12.21
C ARG A 11 6.31 -3.10 11.02
N HIS A 12 6.89 -3.68 9.98
CA HIS A 12 7.08 -3.02 8.70
C HIS A 12 5.70 -3.02 8.04
N ARG A 13 5.24 -1.84 7.63
CA ARG A 13 3.98 -1.73 6.89
C ARG A 13 4.22 -2.32 5.51
N LYS A 14 3.18 -2.88 4.92
CA LYS A 14 3.22 -3.41 3.55
C LYS A 14 2.18 -2.66 2.72
N ILE A 15 2.55 -2.35 1.48
CA ILE A 15 1.60 -1.94 0.44
C ILE A 15 1.46 -3.12 -0.50
N SER A 16 0.26 -3.67 -0.60
CA SER A 16 -0.03 -4.75 -1.53
C SER A 16 -0.54 -4.17 -2.84
N LEU A 17 -0.08 -4.68 -3.97
CA LEU A 17 -0.42 -4.22 -5.31
C LEU A 17 -1.28 -5.26 -6.02
N TYR A 18 -2.34 -4.81 -6.69
CA TYR A 18 -3.39 -5.68 -7.22
C TYR A 18 -3.67 -5.43 -8.71
N ASN A 19 -4.12 -6.48 -9.39
CA ASN A 19 -4.80 -6.45 -10.68
C ASN A 19 -6.20 -7.07 -10.51
N GLY A 20 -7.25 -6.26 -10.61
CA GLY A 20 -8.59 -6.69 -10.17
C GLY A 20 -8.55 -7.20 -8.73
N ASP A 21 -8.98 -8.44 -8.50
CA ASP A 21 -8.98 -9.10 -7.19
C ASP A 21 -7.67 -9.86 -6.89
N GLU A 22 -6.76 -9.96 -7.86
CA GLU A 22 -5.52 -10.71 -7.74
C GLU A 22 -4.40 -9.84 -7.13
N LYS A 23 -3.78 -10.31 -6.04
CA LYS A 23 -2.59 -9.67 -5.48
C LYS A 23 -1.35 -10.08 -6.29
N LEU A 24 -0.68 -9.11 -6.90
CA LEU A 24 0.51 -9.35 -7.72
C LEU A 24 1.82 -9.19 -6.94
N SER A 25 1.91 -8.21 -6.04
CA SER A 25 3.16 -7.95 -5.32
C SER A 25 2.96 -7.20 -4.00
N ASP A 26 4.02 -7.15 -3.18
CA ASP A 26 4.07 -6.41 -1.93
C ASP A 26 5.28 -5.47 -1.90
N ILE A 27 5.08 -4.21 -1.53
CA ILE A 27 6.13 -3.24 -1.24
C ILE A 27 6.31 -3.14 0.27
N GLY A 28 7.52 -3.43 0.74
CA GLY A 28 7.92 -3.18 2.13
C GLY A 28 8.09 -1.69 2.42
N VAL A 29 7.39 -1.20 3.44
CA VAL A 29 7.45 0.19 3.91
C VAL A 29 8.06 0.20 5.33
N PRO A 30 9.29 0.72 5.47
CA PRO A 30 9.92 0.94 6.76
C PRO A 30 9.02 1.74 7.71
N SER A 31 9.14 1.49 9.01
CA SER A 31 8.39 2.22 10.04
C SER A 31 8.76 3.72 10.09
N SER A 32 10.00 4.06 9.72
CA SER A 32 10.52 5.43 9.61
C SER A 32 10.01 6.19 8.39
N GLU A 33 9.53 5.49 7.35
CA GLU A 33 9.03 6.14 6.13
C GLU A 33 7.70 6.87 6.44
N SER A 34 7.48 8.06 5.89
CA SER A 34 6.19 8.76 6.07
C SER A 34 5.11 8.14 5.18
N ASN A 35 3.83 8.32 5.54
CA ASN A 35 2.73 7.82 4.70
C ASN A 35 2.76 8.42 3.30
N GLY A 36 3.10 9.71 3.17
CA GLY A 36 3.23 10.37 1.88
C GLY A 36 4.31 9.75 1.00
N GLN A 37 5.46 9.38 1.56
CA GLN A 37 6.53 8.70 0.80
C GLN A 37 6.09 7.29 0.36
N ALA A 38 5.46 6.55 1.27
CA ALA A 38 4.94 5.22 0.99
C ALA A 38 3.90 5.24 -0.14
N LEU A 39 2.96 6.20 -0.10
CA LEU A 39 1.96 6.41 -1.15
C LEU A 39 2.60 6.83 -2.47
N ARG A 40 3.62 7.68 -2.44
CA ARG A 40 4.36 8.08 -3.65
C ARG A 40 5.02 6.87 -4.32
N ARG A 41 5.64 5.97 -3.55
CA ARG A 41 6.22 4.72 -4.08
C ARG A 41 5.17 3.82 -4.72
N ALA A 42 4.02 3.64 -4.06
CA ALA A 42 2.90 2.89 -4.64
C ALA A 42 2.45 3.48 -5.97
N MET A 43 2.33 4.81 -6.04
CA MET A 43 1.93 5.50 -7.27
C MET A 43 2.95 5.31 -8.39
N ILE A 44 4.24 5.45 -8.10
CA ILE A 44 5.30 5.23 -9.10
C ILE A 44 5.25 3.79 -9.64
N GLU A 45 5.03 2.80 -8.77
CA GLU A 45 4.95 1.40 -9.19
C GLU A 45 3.71 1.14 -10.03
N MET A 46 2.55 1.69 -9.64
CA MET A 46 1.34 1.64 -10.46
C MET A 46 1.55 2.35 -11.80
N GLU A 47 2.18 3.52 -11.84
CA GLU A 47 2.47 4.22 -13.10
C GLU A 47 3.36 3.40 -14.03
N ARG A 48 4.38 2.73 -13.49
CA ARG A 48 5.29 1.85 -14.24
C ARG A 48 4.63 0.58 -14.77
N SER A 49 3.66 0.04 -14.05
CA SER A 49 3.00 -1.22 -14.39
C SER A 49 1.52 -1.01 -14.72
N PRO A 50 1.13 -1.00 -16.01
CA PRO A 50 -0.25 -0.72 -16.42
C PRO A 50 -1.25 -1.79 -16.00
N ILE A 51 -0.79 -3.01 -15.67
CA ILE A 51 -1.64 -4.10 -15.16
C ILE A 51 -2.11 -3.85 -13.72
N LEU A 52 -1.48 -2.93 -12.99
CA LEU A 52 -1.88 -2.60 -11.62
C LEU A 52 -3.12 -1.69 -11.63
N THR A 53 -4.19 -2.17 -10.98
CA THR A 53 -5.46 -1.45 -10.86
C THR A 53 -5.52 -0.62 -9.59
N HIS A 54 -4.98 -1.13 -8.48
CA HIS A 54 -4.96 -0.43 -7.20
C HIS A 54 -3.88 -0.96 -6.26
N ALA A 55 -3.59 -0.15 -5.24
CA ALA A 55 -2.75 -0.50 -4.11
C ALA A 55 -3.57 -0.51 -2.82
N VAL A 56 -3.27 -1.45 -1.92
CA VAL A 56 -3.85 -1.53 -0.57
C VAL A 56 -2.74 -1.25 0.43
N PHE A 57 -2.88 -0.15 1.15
CA PHE A 57 -1.96 0.27 2.20
C PHE A 57 -2.54 -0.05 3.57
N ARG A 58 -1.76 -0.70 4.44
CA ARG A 58 -2.10 -0.88 5.85
C ARG A 58 -1.37 0.15 6.71
N ASP A 59 -2.12 0.97 7.44
CA ASP A 59 -1.55 1.95 8.37
C ASP A 59 -1.03 1.30 9.67
N ARG A 60 -0.52 2.11 10.62
CA ARG A 60 0.09 1.58 11.85
C ARG A 60 -0.95 1.04 12.82
N ASN A 61 -2.17 1.56 12.74
CA ASN A 61 -3.33 1.08 13.49
C ASN A 61 -3.97 -0.16 12.84
N GLY A 62 -3.47 -0.57 11.68
CA GLY A 62 -3.91 -1.75 10.96
C GLY A 62 -5.12 -1.52 10.05
N LYS A 63 -5.57 -0.28 9.88
CA LYS A 63 -6.63 0.09 8.95
C LYS A 63 -6.12 0.02 7.52
N LEU A 64 -6.99 -0.49 6.65
CA LEU A 64 -6.71 -0.64 5.22
C LEU A 64 -7.20 0.58 4.46
N TRP A 65 -6.35 1.06 3.57
CA TRP A 65 -6.61 2.18 2.69
C TRP A 65 -6.41 1.72 1.25
N VAL A 66 -7.48 1.77 0.47
CA VAL A 66 -7.44 1.42 -0.95
C VAL A 66 -7.11 2.67 -1.75
N LEU A 67 -6.05 2.58 -2.54
CA LEU A 67 -5.58 3.62 -3.46
C LEU A 67 -5.74 3.13 -4.91
N PRO A 68 -6.85 3.46 -5.58
CA PRO A 68 -7.02 3.18 -7.00
C PRO A 68 -5.98 3.92 -7.84
N ARG A 69 -5.60 3.38 -9.01
CA ARG A 69 -4.74 4.06 -9.98
C ARG A 69 -5.28 5.45 -10.36
N SER A 70 -6.60 5.57 -10.48
CA SER A 70 -7.31 6.83 -10.82
C SER A 70 -7.48 7.79 -9.64
N ALA A 71 -6.93 7.47 -8.45
CA ALA A 71 -7.10 8.31 -7.27
C ALA A 71 -6.57 9.73 -7.53
N SER A 72 -7.45 10.71 -7.35
CA SER A 72 -7.14 12.13 -7.43
C SER A 72 -6.16 12.53 -6.33
N ILE A 73 -5.47 13.66 -6.55
CA ILE A 73 -4.49 14.19 -5.60
C ILE A 73 -5.10 14.46 -4.21
N PHE A 74 -6.38 14.85 -4.15
CA PHE A 74 -7.11 15.06 -2.90
C PHE A 74 -7.31 13.76 -2.11
N LYS A 75 -7.65 12.65 -2.78
CA LYS A 75 -7.79 11.34 -2.12
C LYS A 75 -6.44 10.86 -1.59
N ARG A 76 -5.35 11.11 -2.34
CA ARG A 76 -3.97 10.81 -1.89
C ARG A 76 -3.58 11.62 -0.66
N LEU A 77 -3.89 12.91 -0.64
CA LEU A 77 -3.61 13.80 0.48
C LEU A 77 -4.41 13.40 1.73
N HIS A 78 -5.69 13.07 1.55
CA HIS A 78 -6.56 12.59 2.61
C HIS A 78 -6.01 11.32 3.29
N ILE A 79 -5.55 10.34 2.51
CA ILE A 79 -4.93 9.12 3.06
C ILE A 79 -3.60 9.48 3.75
N SER A 80 -2.81 10.37 3.17
CA SER A 80 -1.52 10.79 3.76
C SER A 80 -1.68 11.43 5.14
N ILE A 81 -2.73 12.23 5.33
CA ILE A 81 -3.01 12.97 6.57
C ILE A 81 -3.70 12.07 7.61
N LEU A 82 -4.65 11.23 7.21
CA LEU A 82 -5.48 10.46 8.14
C LEU A 82 -4.94 9.07 8.48
N ALA A 83 -4.02 8.53 7.68
CA ALA A 83 -3.32 7.32 8.08
C ALA A 83 -2.42 7.65 9.28
N HIS A 84 -2.60 6.95 10.39
CA HIS A 84 -1.76 7.10 11.59
C HIS A 84 -1.11 5.77 11.97
#